data_AF-A0A9B0BVL0-F1
#
_entry.id   AF-A0A9B0BVL0-F1
#
_cell.length_a   1.000
_cell.length_b   1.000
_cell.length_c   1.000
_cell.angle_alpha   90.00
_cell.angle_beta   90.00
_cell.angle_gamma   90.00
#
_symmetry.space_group_name_H-M   'P 1'
#
loop_
_entity.id
_entity.type
_entity.pdbx_description
1 polymer ?
#
loop_
_entity_poly.entity_id
_entity_poly.type
_entity_poly.pdbx_seq_one_letter_code
_entity_poly.pdbx_strand_id
1 'polypeptide(L)'
;MSTKADELKLDIEEFNSLLQKANRQKSKDVLSLEIRKLQTELARLIEENQISQTKPAVAVSNSSQKCYEVKLNNYGWDQTNTTVKLYVTLKDVHQLAKEAVTCNFTEKSFDLHILGLNNKNYSLTINNLCEDIDTDKSSVRTKADMVIVSLIKKVAKHWSHVTSVEKRIKESKTSSAPDISEDGDPGTSLMNLMKKMYQEGDDEIKKTIAKAWTETQEKKAVGLSDYS
;
A
#
# COMPACT_ATOMS: atom_id res chain seq x y z
N MET A 1 -35.26 21.85 21.12
CA MET A 1 -33.79 21.75 21.11
C MET A 1 -33.30 22.63 19.99
N SER A 2 -32.50 23.67 20.27
CA SER A 2 -31.92 24.50 19.22
C SER A 2 -30.98 23.64 18.38
N THR A 3 -31.06 23.74 17.05
CA THR A 3 -30.11 22.99 16.21
C THR A 3 -28.78 23.71 16.19
N LYS A 4 -27.67 22.96 15.99
CA LYS A 4 -26.33 23.56 15.85
C LYS A 4 -26.30 24.66 14.79
N ALA A 5 -27.10 24.53 13.73
CA ALA A 5 -27.22 25.53 12.68
C ALA A 5 -27.91 26.83 13.15
N ASP A 6 -28.85 26.73 14.09
CA ASP A 6 -29.53 27.90 14.65
C ASP A 6 -28.64 28.66 15.63
N GLU A 7 -27.82 27.95 16.42
CA GLU A 7 -26.81 28.58 17.29
C GLU A 7 -25.77 29.35 16.46
N LEU A 8 -25.29 28.77 15.36
CA LEU A 8 -24.34 29.44 14.47
C LEU A 8 -24.91 30.69 13.80
N LYS A 9 -26.23 30.74 13.51
CA LYS A 9 -26.87 31.95 12.99
C LYS A 9 -26.83 33.07 14.02
N LEU A 10 -27.17 32.75 15.27
CA LEU A 10 -27.15 33.72 16.38
C LEU A 10 -25.72 34.24 16.61
N ASP A 11 -24.73 33.36 16.57
CA ASP A 11 -23.32 33.75 16.70
C ASP A 11 -22.88 34.69 15.57
N ILE A 12 -23.28 34.41 14.32
CA ILE A 12 -22.99 35.28 13.16
C ILE A 12 -23.65 36.66 13.34
N GLU A 13 -24.88 36.71 13.80
CA GLU A 13 -25.60 37.97 14.06
C GLU A 13 -24.93 38.78 15.19
N GLU A 14 -24.50 38.11 16.25
CA GLU A 14 -23.76 38.74 17.35
C GLU A 14 -22.40 39.28 16.89
N PHE A 15 -21.63 38.48 16.14
CA PHE A 15 -20.33 38.94 15.61
C PHE A 15 -20.48 40.10 14.63
N ASN A 16 -21.54 40.13 13.81
CA ASN A 16 -21.83 41.29 12.96
C ASN A 16 -22.17 42.54 13.79
N SER A 17 -22.92 42.38 14.88
CA SER A 17 -23.23 43.48 15.81
C SER A 17 -21.97 44.01 16.51
N LEU A 18 -21.04 43.12 16.88
CA LEU A 18 -19.74 43.49 17.45
C LEU A 18 -18.81 44.15 16.43
N LEU A 19 -18.85 43.70 15.17
CA LEU A 19 -18.07 44.29 14.07
C LEU A 19 -18.45 45.75 13.83
N GLN A 20 -19.74 46.09 13.92
CA GLN A 20 -20.22 47.48 13.80
C GLN A 20 -19.71 48.38 14.95
N LYS A 21 -19.54 47.82 16.16
CA LYS A 21 -19.05 48.54 17.34
C LYS A 21 -17.52 48.62 17.40
N ALA A 22 -16.81 47.82 16.62
CA ALA A 22 -15.35 47.79 16.62
C ALA A 22 -14.76 48.99 15.86
N ASN A 23 -13.84 49.72 16.49
CA ASN A 23 -13.17 50.89 15.87
C ASN A 23 -11.76 50.59 15.35
N ARG A 24 -11.12 49.53 15.85
CA ARG A 24 -9.73 49.17 15.50
C ARG A 24 -9.71 48.17 14.35
N GLN A 25 -8.85 48.39 13.36
CA GLN A 25 -8.76 47.54 12.17
C GLN A 25 -8.48 46.08 12.49
N LYS A 26 -7.48 45.80 13.36
CA LYS A 26 -7.16 44.42 13.77
C LYS A 26 -8.35 43.69 14.39
N SER A 27 -9.17 44.38 15.19
CA SER A 27 -10.37 43.80 15.79
C SER A 27 -11.44 43.51 14.72
N LYS A 28 -11.60 44.41 13.74
CA LYS A 28 -12.50 44.18 12.60
C LYS A 28 -12.05 42.98 11.75
N ASP A 29 -10.75 42.85 11.51
CA ASP A 29 -10.20 41.76 10.69
C ASP A 29 -10.43 40.40 11.36
N VAL A 30 -10.18 40.30 12.68
CA VAL A 30 -10.42 39.07 13.46
C VAL A 30 -11.90 38.70 13.44
N LEU A 31 -12.79 39.66 13.73
CA LEU A 31 -14.24 39.43 13.72
C LEU A 31 -14.74 39.02 12.32
N SER A 32 -14.27 39.70 11.27
CA SER A 32 -14.66 39.39 9.89
C SER A 32 -14.20 38.01 9.44
N LEU A 33 -13.00 37.59 9.87
CA LEU A 33 -12.47 36.27 9.58
C LEU A 33 -13.28 35.19 10.29
N GLU A 34 -13.67 35.41 11.53
CA GLU A 34 -14.49 34.46 12.29
C GLU A 34 -15.92 34.37 11.73
N ILE A 35 -16.53 35.49 11.35
CA ILE A 35 -17.81 35.53 10.63
C ILE A 35 -17.76 34.66 9.37
N ARG A 36 -16.69 34.79 8.57
CA ARG A 36 -16.53 33.99 7.34
C ARG A 36 -16.38 32.49 7.63
N LYS A 37 -15.67 32.11 8.70
CA LYS A 37 -15.58 30.70 9.11
C LYS A 37 -16.94 30.15 9.52
N LEU A 38 -17.69 30.88 10.34
CA LEU A 38 -19.02 30.47 10.80
C LEU A 38 -20.02 30.40 9.65
N GLN A 39 -19.97 31.35 8.70
CA GLN A 39 -20.77 31.29 7.48
C GLN A 39 -20.45 30.06 6.63
N THR A 40 -19.18 29.68 6.53
CA THR A 40 -18.74 28.48 5.80
C THR A 40 -19.22 27.20 6.50
N GLU A 41 -19.08 27.12 7.82
CA GLU A 41 -19.58 25.99 8.63
C GLU A 41 -21.12 25.88 8.55
N LEU A 42 -21.82 27.01 8.58
CA LEU A 42 -23.28 27.06 8.45
C LEU A 42 -23.73 26.62 7.06
N ALA A 43 -23.06 27.07 5.99
CA ALA A 43 -23.33 26.61 4.63
C ALA A 43 -23.13 25.10 4.50
N ARG A 44 -22.03 24.58 5.08
CA ARG A 44 -21.74 23.13 5.10
C ARG A 44 -22.83 22.33 5.84
N LEU A 45 -23.29 22.80 7.00
CA LEU A 45 -24.36 22.15 7.76
C LEU A 45 -25.72 22.23 7.06
N ILE A 46 -26.00 23.29 6.30
CA ILE A 46 -27.22 23.40 5.49
C ILE A 46 -27.16 22.43 4.30
N GLU A 47 -26.01 22.33 3.63
CA GLU A 47 -25.81 21.34 2.55
C GLU A 47 -25.93 19.91 3.08
N GLU A 48 -25.32 19.58 4.22
CA GLU A 48 -25.47 18.28 4.90
C GLU A 48 -26.94 17.96 5.24
N ASN A 49 -27.73 18.96 5.66
CA ASN A 49 -29.14 18.78 5.97
C ASN A 49 -30.04 18.73 4.72
N GLN A 50 -29.72 19.46 3.65
CA GLN A 50 -30.47 19.39 2.38
C GLN A 50 -30.27 18.05 1.66
N ILE A 51 -29.07 17.48 1.71
CA ILE A 51 -28.79 16.13 1.19
C ILE A 51 -29.58 15.05 1.96
N SER A 52 -29.98 15.33 3.20
CA SER A 52 -30.74 14.41 4.06
C SER A 52 -32.26 14.41 3.81
N GLN A 53 -32.83 15.35 3.05
CA GLN A 53 -34.29 15.46 2.85
C GLN A 53 -34.81 15.05 1.46
N THR A 54 -33.93 14.77 0.50
CA THR A 54 -34.31 14.11 -0.75
C THR A 54 -33.53 12.81 -0.90
N LYS A 55 -34.24 11.69 -0.63
CA LYS A 55 -33.91 10.28 -0.96
C LYS A 55 -33.43 9.44 0.25
N PRO A 56 -34.01 8.23 0.45
CA PRO A 56 -33.88 7.49 1.70
C PRO A 56 -32.53 6.76 1.83
N ALA A 57 -32.00 6.81 3.05
CA ALA A 57 -31.14 5.86 3.74
C ALA A 57 -29.65 5.71 3.30
N VAL A 58 -28.78 5.85 4.33
CA VAL A 58 -27.39 5.37 4.47
C VAL A 58 -26.33 6.23 3.71
N ALA A 59 -25.26 6.80 4.27
CA ALA A 59 -24.62 6.75 5.58
C ALA A 59 -23.54 7.86 5.70
N VAL A 60 -23.40 8.36 6.93
CA VAL A 60 -22.16 8.63 7.69
C VAL A 60 -21.25 9.78 7.25
N SER A 61 -21.48 10.88 7.98
CA SER A 61 -20.53 11.86 8.48
C SER A 61 -19.16 11.30 8.87
N ASN A 62 -18.09 11.72 8.19
CA ASN A 62 -16.74 11.66 8.76
C ASN A 62 -16.45 12.97 9.50
N SER A 63 -16.71 12.95 10.81
CA SER A 63 -16.09 13.87 11.76
C SER A 63 -14.56 13.74 11.63
N SER A 64 -13.89 14.88 11.48
CA SER A 64 -12.45 15.03 11.42
C SER A 64 -11.76 14.74 12.77
N GLN A 65 -11.94 13.53 13.31
CA GLN A 65 -10.97 12.97 14.25
C GLN A 65 -9.69 12.69 13.46
N LYS A 66 -8.55 13.21 13.94
CA LYS A 66 -7.22 12.89 13.41
C LYS A 66 -6.97 11.38 13.50
N CYS A 67 -7.49 10.63 12.54
CA CYS A 67 -7.21 9.20 12.40
C CYS A 67 -5.88 9.09 11.67
N TYR A 68 -4.93 8.41 12.28
CA TYR A 68 -3.65 8.14 11.63
C TYR A 68 -3.87 7.07 10.56
N GLU A 69 -3.50 7.39 9.31
CA GLU A 69 -3.51 6.42 8.23
C GLU A 69 -2.24 5.56 8.28
N VAL A 70 -2.43 4.25 8.37
CA VAL A 70 -1.39 3.23 8.41
C VAL A 70 -1.48 2.40 7.14
N LYS A 71 -0.46 2.51 6.30
CA LYS A 71 -0.33 1.66 5.11
C LYS A 71 0.12 0.26 5.50
N LEU A 72 -0.64 -0.73 5.07
CA LEU A 72 -0.33 -2.13 5.29
C LEU A 72 0.57 -2.62 4.16
N ASN A 73 1.76 -3.11 4.52
CA ASN A 73 2.71 -3.68 3.56
C ASN A 73 2.84 -5.20 3.72
N ASN A 74 2.32 -5.77 4.82
CA ASN A 74 2.44 -7.19 5.12
C ASN A 74 1.11 -7.89 4.90
N TYR A 75 1.10 -8.84 3.96
CA TYR A 75 -0.03 -9.71 3.69
C TYR A 75 0.48 -11.10 3.31
N GLY A 76 -0.25 -12.13 3.71
CA GLY A 76 -0.11 -13.48 3.16
C GLY A 76 -1.02 -13.62 1.95
N TRP A 77 -0.73 -14.56 1.06
CA TRP A 77 -1.63 -14.88 -0.04
C TRP A 77 -1.61 -16.37 -0.37
N ASP A 78 -2.75 -16.89 -0.80
CA ASP A 78 -2.87 -18.19 -1.46
C ASP A 78 -3.51 -18.01 -2.84
N GLN A 79 -3.43 -19.08 -3.62
CA GLN A 79 -4.21 -19.15 -4.84
C GLN A 79 -4.73 -20.55 -5.08
N THR A 80 -5.76 -20.58 -5.90
CA THR A 80 -6.32 -21.74 -6.57
C THR A 80 -6.29 -21.47 -8.07
N ASN A 81 -6.73 -22.44 -8.88
CA ASN A 81 -6.77 -22.29 -10.32
C ASN A 81 -7.62 -21.10 -10.78
N THR A 82 -8.67 -20.77 -10.01
CA THR A 82 -9.67 -19.74 -10.38
C THR A 82 -9.67 -18.51 -9.48
N THR A 83 -9.08 -18.60 -8.29
CA THR A 83 -9.23 -17.57 -7.25
C THR A 83 -7.92 -17.34 -6.51
N VAL A 84 -7.62 -16.09 -6.18
CA VAL A 84 -6.51 -15.70 -5.30
C VAL A 84 -7.10 -15.18 -4.00
N LYS A 85 -6.56 -15.58 -2.85
CA LYS A 85 -6.98 -15.05 -1.56
C LYS A 85 -5.81 -14.34 -0.90
N LEU A 86 -6.05 -13.13 -0.41
CA LEU A 86 -5.09 -12.39 0.38
C LEU A 86 -5.55 -12.35 1.83
N TYR A 87 -4.58 -12.59 2.72
CA TYR A 87 -4.73 -12.71 4.15
C TYR A 87 -4.00 -11.56 4.82
N VAL A 88 -4.77 -10.65 5.41
CA VAL A 88 -4.24 -9.45 6.06
C VAL A 88 -4.51 -9.56 7.55
N THR A 89 -3.47 -9.76 8.33
CA THR A 89 -3.58 -9.95 9.79
C THR A 89 -3.81 -8.61 10.48
N LEU A 90 -5.01 -8.42 11.02
CA LEU A 90 -5.43 -7.20 11.71
C LEU A 90 -6.27 -7.59 12.92
N LYS A 91 -5.78 -7.27 14.12
CA LYS A 91 -6.46 -7.60 15.37
C LYS A 91 -7.78 -6.84 15.51
N ASP A 92 -8.77 -7.49 16.13
CA ASP A 92 -10.06 -6.88 16.50
C ASP A 92 -10.89 -6.33 15.35
N VAL A 93 -10.59 -6.76 14.12
CA VAL A 93 -11.25 -6.26 12.91
C VAL A 93 -12.73 -6.67 12.84
N HIS A 94 -13.14 -7.72 13.56
CA HIS A 94 -14.55 -8.12 13.68
C HIS A 94 -15.42 -7.15 14.50
N GLN A 95 -14.82 -6.29 15.32
CA GLN A 95 -15.55 -5.29 16.09
C GLN A 95 -16.06 -4.15 15.21
N LEU A 96 -15.47 -3.98 14.03
CA LEU A 96 -15.88 -3.00 13.06
C LEU A 96 -17.15 -3.43 12.32
N ALA A 97 -18.02 -2.46 12.07
CA ALA A 97 -19.12 -2.64 11.14
C ALA A 97 -18.59 -3.01 9.75
N LYS A 98 -19.34 -3.84 9.01
CA LYS A 98 -19.01 -4.15 7.60
C LYS A 98 -18.83 -2.89 6.75
N GLU A 99 -19.55 -1.82 7.08
CA GLU A 99 -19.49 -0.53 6.39
C GLU A 99 -18.17 0.22 6.59
N ALA A 100 -17.42 -0.10 7.67
CA ALA A 100 -16.11 0.49 7.93
C ALA A 100 -14.98 -0.19 7.12
N VAL A 101 -15.27 -1.34 6.49
CA VAL A 101 -14.34 -2.08 5.63
C VAL A 101 -14.78 -1.90 4.18
N THR A 102 -14.14 -0.97 3.49
CA THR A 102 -14.40 -0.69 2.08
C THR A 102 -13.34 -1.34 1.23
N CYS A 103 -13.74 -2.08 0.20
CA CYS A 103 -12.81 -2.64 -0.77
C CYS A 103 -13.25 -2.27 -2.19
N ASN A 104 -12.39 -1.55 -2.90
CA ASN A 104 -12.60 -1.18 -4.29
C ASN A 104 -11.77 -2.13 -5.16
N PHE A 105 -12.44 -2.87 -6.04
CA PHE A 105 -11.80 -3.74 -7.01
C PHE A 105 -11.74 -3.04 -8.37
N THR A 106 -10.63 -3.22 -9.06
CA THR A 106 -10.43 -2.78 -10.45
C THR A 106 -9.82 -3.93 -11.24
N GLU A 107 -9.77 -3.84 -12.57
CA GLU A 107 -9.36 -4.97 -13.42
C GLU A 107 -7.97 -5.54 -13.08
N LYS A 108 -7.01 -4.70 -12.65
CA LYS A 108 -5.63 -5.11 -12.30
C LYS A 108 -5.15 -4.60 -10.95
N SER A 109 -6.05 -4.13 -10.09
CA SER A 109 -5.69 -3.58 -8.79
C SER A 109 -6.84 -3.67 -7.81
N PHE A 110 -6.55 -3.57 -6.52
CA PHE A 110 -7.59 -3.38 -5.52
C PHE A 110 -7.08 -2.49 -4.39
N ASP A 111 -8.02 -1.78 -3.78
CA ASP A 111 -7.81 -0.91 -2.64
C ASP A 111 -8.69 -1.35 -1.49
N LEU A 112 -8.08 -1.71 -0.37
CA LEU A 112 -8.76 -2.05 0.87
C LEU A 112 -8.55 -0.93 1.88
N HIS A 113 -9.64 -0.35 2.36
CA HIS A 113 -9.67 0.68 3.39
C HIS A 113 -10.45 0.18 4.60
N ILE A 114 -9.85 0.33 5.78
CA ILE A 114 -10.45 -0.07 7.06
C ILE A 114 -10.41 1.16 7.95
N LEU A 115 -11.57 1.72 8.25
CA LEU A 115 -11.71 2.95 9.00
C LEU A 115 -11.98 2.67 10.48
N GLY A 116 -11.37 3.45 11.37
CA GLY A 116 -11.72 3.46 12.79
C GLY A 116 -11.25 2.27 13.62
N LEU A 117 -10.32 1.44 13.13
CA LEU A 117 -9.74 0.37 13.95
C LEU A 117 -8.73 0.96 14.95
N ASN A 118 -9.02 0.90 16.25
CA ASN A 118 -8.12 1.45 17.30
C ASN A 118 -7.72 2.92 17.06
N ASN A 119 -8.65 3.75 16.58
CA ASN A 119 -8.40 5.15 16.21
C ASN A 119 -7.35 5.32 15.09
N LYS A 120 -7.16 4.29 14.27
CA LYS A 120 -6.28 4.27 13.09
C LYS A 120 -7.09 3.83 11.87
N ASN A 121 -6.75 4.41 10.74
CA ASN A 121 -7.25 3.98 9.45
C ASN A 121 -6.18 3.12 8.82
N TYR A 122 -6.54 1.95 8.32
CA TYR A 122 -5.61 1.09 7.62
C TYR A 122 -5.93 1.09 6.13
N SER A 123 -4.90 1.23 5.30
CA SER A 123 -5.03 1.17 3.84
C SER A 123 -4.08 0.12 3.27
N LEU A 124 -4.59 -0.76 2.42
CA LEU A 124 -3.83 -1.72 1.63
C LEU A 124 -4.20 -1.52 0.16
N THR A 125 -3.27 -0.92 -0.58
CA THR A 125 -3.40 -0.71 -2.02
C THR A 125 -2.43 -1.63 -2.74
N ILE A 126 -2.96 -2.50 -3.60
CA ILE A 126 -2.15 -3.36 -4.46
C ILE A 126 -2.40 -2.99 -5.91
N ASN A 127 -1.38 -2.39 -6.51
CA ASN A 127 -1.35 -2.03 -7.92
C ASN A 127 -0.61 -3.07 -8.76
N ASN A 128 -0.99 -3.22 -10.03
CA ASN A 128 -0.36 -4.11 -10.99
C ASN A 128 -0.36 -5.59 -10.57
N LEU A 129 -1.55 -6.14 -10.34
CA LEU A 129 -1.75 -7.58 -10.21
C LEU A 129 -1.17 -8.32 -11.43
N CYS A 130 -0.80 -9.59 -11.25
CA CYS A 130 -0.20 -10.37 -12.34
C CYS A 130 -1.15 -10.62 -13.52
N GLU A 131 -2.45 -10.73 -13.26
CA GLU A 131 -3.47 -10.95 -14.28
C GLU A 131 -4.76 -10.19 -13.93
N ASP A 132 -5.67 -10.12 -14.90
CA ASP A 132 -6.96 -9.48 -14.76
C ASP A 132 -7.87 -10.25 -13.78
N ILE A 133 -8.59 -9.50 -12.96
CA ILE A 133 -9.58 -10.01 -12.02
C ILE A 133 -10.99 -9.61 -12.41
N ASP A 134 -11.95 -10.45 -12.02
CA ASP A 134 -13.38 -10.18 -12.13
C ASP A 134 -13.81 -9.39 -10.89
N THR A 135 -14.11 -8.11 -11.08
CA THR A 135 -14.46 -7.17 -10.00
C THR A 135 -15.80 -7.52 -9.35
N ASP A 136 -16.74 -8.09 -10.10
CA ASP A 136 -18.10 -8.37 -9.65
C ASP A 136 -18.17 -9.63 -8.79
N LYS A 137 -17.33 -10.61 -9.09
CA LYS A 137 -17.24 -11.86 -8.30
C LYS A 137 -16.22 -11.77 -7.16
N SER A 138 -15.37 -10.74 -7.14
CA SER A 138 -14.42 -10.52 -6.06
C SER A 138 -15.13 -10.02 -4.80
N SER A 139 -14.67 -10.46 -3.62
CA SER A 139 -15.33 -10.14 -2.35
C SER A 139 -14.35 -10.06 -1.20
N VAL A 140 -14.68 -9.22 -0.21
CA VAL A 140 -13.94 -9.11 1.05
C VAL A 140 -14.72 -9.79 2.18
N ARG A 141 -14.02 -10.56 3.02
CA ARG A 141 -14.58 -11.18 4.22
C ARG A 141 -13.73 -10.83 5.43
N THR A 142 -14.42 -10.57 6.52
CA THR A 142 -13.82 -10.12 7.77
C THR A 142 -13.91 -11.25 8.80
N LYS A 143 -12.80 -11.63 9.43
CA LYS A 143 -12.71 -12.57 10.56
C LYS A 143 -12.26 -11.83 11.83
N ALA A 144 -12.19 -12.55 12.95
CA ALA A 144 -11.80 -12.02 14.26
C ALA A 144 -10.54 -11.13 14.21
N ASP A 145 -9.44 -11.70 13.68
CA ASP A 145 -8.11 -11.07 13.61
C ASP A 145 -7.52 -11.02 12.20
N MET A 146 -8.36 -11.18 11.17
CA MET A 146 -7.88 -11.25 9.79
C MET A 146 -8.92 -10.77 8.78
N VAL A 147 -8.48 -10.04 7.78
CA VAL A 147 -9.26 -9.71 6.58
C VAL A 147 -8.84 -10.64 5.45
N ILE A 148 -9.82 -11.24 4.79
CA ILE A 148 -9.64 -12.13 3.64
C ILE A 148 -10.20 -11.43 2.40
N VAL A 149 -9.32 -11.04 1.48
CA VAL A 149 -9.72 -10.50 0.19
C VAL A 149 -9.69 -11.63 -0.82
N SER A 150 -10.84 -11.99 -1.38
CA SER A 150 -10.96 -13.04 -2.41
C SER A 150 -11.09 -12.39 -3.78
N LEU A 151 -10.10 -12.60 -4.63
CA LEU A 151 -10.03 -12.09 -6.00
C LEU A 151 -10.30 -13.22 -6.98
N ILE A 152 -11.31 -13.09 -7.82
CA ILE A 152 -11.60 -14.07 -8.86
C ILE A 152 -10.79 -13.72 -10.11
N LYS A 153 -10.02 -14.69 -10.63
CA LYS A 153 -9.25 -14.50 -11.86
C LYS A 153 -10.20 -14.50 -13.05
N LYS A 154 -10.03 -13.53 -13.96
CA LYS A 154 -10.80 -13.49 -15.22
C LYS A 154 -10.40 -14.64 -16.15
N VAL A 155 -9.11 -14.97 -16.14
CA VAL A 155 -8.54 -16.14 -16.85
C VAL A 155 -7.94 -17.09 -15.83
N ALA A 156 -8.33 -18.37 -15.91
CA ALA A 156 -7.78 -19.42 -15.04
C ALA A 156 -6.31 -19.68 -15.37
N LYS A 157 -5.43 -18.93 -14.71
CA LYS A 157 -3.97 -18.99 -14.89
C LYS A 157 -3.27 -18.99 -13.55
N HIS A 158 -2.17 -19.72 -13.46
CA HIS A 158 -1.35 -19.77 -12.26
C HIS A 158 -0.56 -18.45 -12.10
N TRP A 159 -0.66 -17.82 -10.93
CA TRP A 159 0.08 -16.59 -10.62
C TRP A 159 1.42 -16.95 -9.99
N SER A 160 2.53 -16.52 -10.57
CA SER A 160 3.84 -16.74 -9.94
C SER A 160 4.04 -15.84 -8.70
N HIS A 161 3.43 -14.67 -8.70
CA HIS A 161 3.51 -13.64 -7.65
C HIS A 161 2.17 -12.91 -7.55
N VAL A 162 1.94 -12.11 -6.50
CA VAL A 162 0.71 -11.30 -6.38
C VAL A 162 0.80 -10.09 -7.28
N THR A 163 1.95 -9.42 -7.26
CA THR A 163 2.19 -8.24 -8.07
C THR A 163 3.22 -8.50 -9.16
N SER A 164 3.02 -7.83 -10.29
CA SER A 164 4.01 -7.77 -11.36
C SER A 164 5.33 -7.15 -10.89
N VAL A 165 5.29 -6.32 -9.84
CA VAL A 165 6.48 -5.71 -9.22
C VAL A 165 7.29 -6.76 -8.46
N GLU A 166 6.66 -7.60 -7.63
CA GLU A 166 7.31 -8.74 -6.97
C GLU A 166 7.94 -9.68 -7.99
N LYS A 167 7.24 -9.96 -9.10
CA LYS A 167 7.77 -10.75 -10.20
C LYS A 167 9.05 -10.13 -10.78
N ARG A 168 9.05 -8.83 -11.10
CA ARG A 168 10.24 -8.13 -11.61
C ARG A 168 11.38 -8.09 -10.60
N ILE A 169 11.09 -7.88 -9.31
CA ILE A 169 12.12 -7.87 -8.26
C ILE A 169 12.72 -9.26 -8.12
N LYS A 170 11.91 -10.32 -8.10
CA LYS A 170 12.43 -11.68 -8.01
C LYS A 170 13.16 -12.09 -9.28
N GLU A 171 12.68 -11.74 -10.47
CA GLU A 171 13.40 -11.94 -11.73
C GLU A 171 14.72 -11.18 -11.74
N SER A 172 14.78 -9.94 -11.24
CA SER A 172 16.05 -9.18 -11.12
C SER A 172 17.02 -9.77 -10.10
N LYS A 173 16.53 -10.31 -8.97
CA LYS A 173 17.34 -11.02 -7.96
C LYS A 173 17.77 -12.42 -8.41
N THR A 174 16.93 -13.11 -9.18
CA THR A 174 17.24 -14.39 -9.81
C THR A 174 18.16 -14.19 -11.01
N SER A 175 18.17 -13.02 -11.67
CA SER A 175 19.19 -12.67 -12.68
C SER A 175 20.60 -12.56 -12.08
N SER A 176 20.70 -12.33 -10.76
CA SER A 176 21.95 -12.34 -9.99
C SER A 176 22.39 -13.73 -9.53
N ALA A 177 21.53 -14.75 -9.68
CA ALA A 177 21.93 -16.15 -9.54
C ALA A 177 22.09 -16.72 -10.96
N PRO A 178 23.31 -17.03 -11.43
CA PRO A 178 23.44 -17.70 -12.71
C PRO A 178 22.67 -19.01 -12.64
N ASP A 179 21.79 -19.20 -13.61
CA ASP A 179 21.08 -20.43 -13.90
C ASP A 179 22.13 -21.55 -14.01
N ILE A 180 22.26 -22.36 -12.96
CA ILE A 180 23.07 -23.58 -13.00
C ILE A 180 22.17 -24.60 -13.70
N SER A 181 22.13 -24.52 -15.03
CA SER A 181 21.60 -25.58 -15.85
C SER A 181 22.35 -26.87 -15.50
N GLU A 182 21.62 -27.86 -15.02
CA GLU A 182 22.08 -29.16 -14.50
C GLU A 182 22.64 -30.10 -15.61
N ASP A 183 23.18 -29.56 -16.71
CA ASP A 183 23.59 -30.36 -17.88
C ASP A 183 24.98 -29.98 -18.43
N GLY A 184 25.83 -29.37 -17.60
CA GLY A 184 27.19 -29.00 -17.98
C GLY A 184 28.21 -29.47 -16.96
N ASP A 185 29.21 -30.22 -17.43
CA ASP A 185 30.36 -30.73 -16.66
C ASP A 185 30.82 -29.73 -15.58
N PRO A 186 31.11 -30.16 -14.34
CA PRO A 186 31.44 -29.29 -13.21
C PRO A 186 32.55 -28.27 -13.49
N GLY A 187 33.49 -28.59 -14.39
CA GLY A 187 34.57 -27.69 -14.81
C GLY A 187 34.09 -26.52 -15.69
N THR A 188 33.10 -26.75 -16.55
CA THR A 188 32.53 -25.73 -17.45
C THR A 188 31.65 -24.76 -16.71
N SER A 189 30.87 -25.26 -15.74
CA SER A 189 30.02 -24.44 -14.87
C SER A 189 30.86 -23.44 -14.05
N LEU A 190 31.99 -23.90 -13.50
CA LEU A 190 32.94 -23.03 -12.78
C LEU A 190 33.58 -21.99 -13.69
N MET A 191 33.96 -22.36 -14.92
CA MET A 191 34.59 -21.44 -15.88
C MET A 191 33.62 -20.34 -16.32
N ASN A 192 32.34 -20.68 -16.53
CA ASN A 192 31.33 -19.71 -16.91
C ASN A 192 30.97 -18.77 -15.74
N LEU A 193 30.95 -19.28 -14.51
CA LEU A 193 30.77 -18.49 -13.29
C LEU A 193 31.91 -17.48 -13.10
N MET A 194 33.17 -17.91 -13.26
CA MET A 194 34.35 -17.02 -13.19
C MET A 194 34.33 -15.96 -14.29
N LYS A 195 33.94 -16.33 -15.51
CA LYS A 195 33.85 -15.40 -16.65
C LYS A 195 32.79 -14.32 -16.41
N LYS A 196 31.63 -14.70 -15.86
CA LYS A 196 30.57 -13.75 -15.52
C LYS A 196 31.00 -12.80 -14.39
N MET A 197 31.67 -13.32 -13.35
CA MET A 197 32.23 -12.51 -12.26
C MET A 197 33.32 -11.52 -12.72
N TYR A 198 34.12 -11.87 -13.73
CA TYR A 198 35.11 -10.95 -14.31
C TYR A 198 34.45 -9.84 -15.15
N GLN A 199 33.35 -10.14 -15.84
CA GLN A 199 32.65 -9.20 -16.71
C GLN A 199 31.73 -8.23 -15.94
N GLU A 200 31.05 -8.69 -14.89
CA GLU A 200 30.13 -7.88 -14.08
C GLU A 200 30.79 -7.29 -12.81
N GLY A 201 31.95 -7.79 -12.39
CA GLY A 201 32.60 -7.38 -11.16
C GLY A 201 33.28 -6.01 -11.24
N ASP A 202 33.20 -5.26 -10.14
CA ASP A 202 34.05 -4.09 -9.87
C ASP A 202 35.55 -4.50 -9.90
N ASP A 203 36.46 -3.56 -10.15
CA ASP A 203 37.87 -3.85 -10.42
C ASP A 203 38.59 -4.60 -9.28
N GLU A 204 38.07 -4.49 -8.06
CA GLU A 204 38.54 -5.23 -6.88
C GLU A 204 38.24 -6.74 -6.94
N ILE A 205 37.08 -7.14 -7.47
CA ILE A 205 36.69 -8.54 -7.65
C ILE A 205 37.53 -9.17 -8.77
N LYS A 206 37.74 -8.44 -9.87
CA LYS A 206 38.61 -8.90 -10.98
C LYS A 206 40.03 -9.18 -10.51
N LYS A 207 40.59 -8.29 -9.67
CA LYS A 207 41.94 -8.46 -9.10
C LYS A 207 42.01 -9.70 -8.19
N THR A 208 40.97 -9.93 -7.39
CA THR A 208 40.91 -11.08 -6.47
C THR A 208 40.78 -12.40 -7.23
N ILE A 209 39.96 -12.46 -8.29
CA ILE A 209 39.80 -13.64 -9.14
C ILE A 209 41.08 -13.95 -9.92
N ALA A 210 41.72 -12.91 -10.50
CA ALA A 210 43.01 -13.08 -11.18
C ALA A 210 44.08 -13.61 -10.22
N LYS A 211 44.14 -13.07 -9.00
CA LYS A 211 45.08 -13.54 -7.97
C LYS A 211 44.83 -15.02 -7.60
N ALA A 212 43.57 -15.40 -7.40
CA ALA A 212 43.22 -16.78 -7.06
C ALA A 212 43.54 -17.77 -8.19
N TRP A 213 43.36 -17.37 -9.46
CA TRP A 213 43.74 -18.19 -10.62
C TRP A 213 45.26 -18.41 -10.65
N THR A 214 46.04 -17.34 -10.50
CA THR A 214 47.51 -17.43 -10.45
C THR A 214 48.00 -18.29 -9.29
N GLU A 215 47.47 -18.09 -8.08
CA GLU A 215 47.86 -18.90 -6.91
C GLU A 215 47.47 -20.38 -7.06
N THR A 216 46.34 -20.68 -7.70
CA THR A 216 45.91 -22.07 -7.96
C THR A 216 46.80 -22.73 -9.01
N GLN A 217 47.23 -21.98 -10.03
CA GLN A 217 48.12 -22.47 -11.08
C GLN A 217 49.55 -22.65 -10.57
N GLU A 218 50.05 -21.74 -9.72
CA GLU A 218 51.33 -21.89 -9.01
C GLU A 218 51.32 -23.06 -8.03
N LYS A 219 50.25 -23.25 -7.25
CA LYS A 219 50.13 -24.42 -6.35
C LYS A 219 50.06 -25.75 -7.12
N LYS A 220 49.43 -25.78 -8.30
CA LYS A 220 49.48 -26.95 -9.19
C LYS A 220 50.88 -27.19 -9.75
N ALA A 221 51.65 -26.15 -10.03
CA ALA A 221 53.02 -26.27 -10.52
C ALA A 221 53.99 -26.73 -9.41
N VAL A 222 53.83 -26.23 -8.18
CA VAL A 222 54.66 -26.62 -7.02
C VAL A 222 54.33 -28.01 -6.51
N GLY A 223 53.08 -28.47 -6.61
CA GLY A 223 52.70 -29.84 -6.26
C GLY A 223 53.20 -30.93 -7.22
N LEU A 224 53.73 -30.56 -8.40
CA LEU A 224 54.37 -31.49 -9.35
C LEU A 224 55.90 -31.56 -9.18
N SER A 225 56.52 -30.68 -8.39
CA SER A 225 57.98 -30.68 -8.19
C SER A 225 58.45 -31.50 -6.98
N ASP A 226 57.55 -31.96 -6.10
CA ASP A 226 57.89 -32.78 -4.92
C ASP A 226 57.74 -34.30 -5.16
N TYR A 227 57.55 -34.72 -6.42
CA TYR A 227 57.70 -36.11 -6.85
C TYR A 227 58.56 -36.16 -8.13
N SER A 228 59.85 -35.91 -7.98
CA SER A 228 60.91 -36.33 -8.92
C SER A 228 62.23 -36.48 -8.17
#